data_AF-A0A971JVH0-F1
#
_entry.id   AF-A0A971JVH0-F1
#
_cell.length_a   1.000
_cell.length_b   1.000
_cell.length_c   1.000
_cell.angle_alpha   90.00
_cell.angle_beta   90.00
_cell.angle_gamma   90.00
#
_symmetry.space_group_name_H-M   'P 1'
#
loop_
_entity.id
_entity.type
_entity.pdbx_description
1 polymer ?
#
loop_
_entity_poly.entity_id
_entity_poly.type
_entity_poly.pdbx_seq_one_letter_code
_entity_poly.pdbx_strand_id
1 'polypeptide(L)' 'SPYVWGGGESRAMTAVRRYVRREIGLPREAVSLVAYWRHADSPVESTTDDD' A
#
# COMPACT_ATOMS: atom_id res chain seq x y z
N SER A 1 7.12 6.07 -18.87
CA SER A 1 7.12 5.85 -17.41
C SER A 1 6.82 4.39 -17.11
N PRO A 2 7.47 3.78 -16.11
CA PRO A 2 7.22 2.38 -15.74
C PRO A 2 5.81 2.19 -15.16
N TYR A 3 5.29 0.97 -15.24
CA TYR A 3 4.03 0.57 -14.61
C TYR A 3 4.31 -0.46 -13.52
N VAL A 4 3.77 -0.24 -12.32
CA VAL A 4 3.96 -1.11 -11.16
C VAL A 4 2.68 -1.89 -10.92
N TRP A 5 2.78 -3.22 -10.99
CA TRP A 5 1.70 -4.14 -10.62
C TRP A 5 2.20 -5.15 -9.59
N GLY A 6 1.31 -5.55 -8.66
CA GLY A 6 1.61 -6.61 -7.70
C GLY A 6 0.47 -6.82 -6.70
N GLY A 7 0.57 -7.91 -5.95
CA GLY A 7 -0.33 -8.16 -4.83
C GLY A 7 0.29 -9.04 -3.76
N GLY A 8 -0.16 -8.88 -2.51
CA GLY A 8 0.45 -9.53 -1.36
C GLY A 8 -0.15 -9.10 -0.04
N GLU A 9 0.66 -9.15 1.02
CA GLU A 9 0.25 -8.74 2.36
C GLU A 9 -0.08 -7.24 2.40
N SER A 10 -1.15 -6.88 3.09
CA SER A 10 -1.73 -5.53 3.10
C SER A 10 -0.74 -4.41 3.49
N ARG A 11 0.01 -4.58 4.58
CA ARG A 11 1.03 -3.59 4.99
C ARG A 11 2.19 -3.53 4.01
N ALA A 12 2.67 -4.67 3.53
CA ALA A 12 3.72 -4.70 2.52
C ALA A 12 3.29 -3.93 1.26
N MET A 13 2.08 -4.18 0.76
CA MET A 13 1.54 -3.46 -0.40
C MET A 13 1.36 -1.97 -0.14
N THR A 14 0.98 -1.60 1.09
CA THR A 14 0.87 -0.19 1.50
C THR A 14 2.23 0.51 1.52
N ALA A 15 3.25 -0.14 2.07
CA ALA A 15 4.61 0.38 2.10
C ALA A 15 5.17 0.56 0.69
N VAL A 16 5.02 -0.46 -0.17
CA VAL A 16 5.43 -0.38 -1.59
C VAL A 16 4.68 0.74 -2.29
N ARG A 17 3.36 0.86 -2.11
CA ARG A 17 2.56 1.95 -2.71
C ARG A 17 3.06 3.32 -2.26
N ARG A 18 3.40 3.49 -0.98
CA ARG A 18 3.93 4.75 -0.44
C ARG A 18 5.25 5.11 -1.12
N TYR A 19 6.18 4.16 -1.18
CA TYR A 19 7.50 4.34 -1.80
C TYR A 19 7.37 4.76 -3.26
N VAL A 20 6.63 3.99 -4.08
CA VAL A 20 6.54 4.28 -5.52
C VAL A 20 5.78 5.57 -5.83
N ARG A 21 4.80 5.96 -5.00
CA ARG A 21 4.03 7.21 -5.20
C ARG A 21 4.75 8.44 -4.67
N ARG A 22 5.49 8.34 -3.55
CA ARG A 22 6.07 9.50 -2.86
C ARG A 22 7.54 9.71 -3.17
N GLU A 23 8.32 8.63 -3.22
CA GLU A 23 9.78 8.71 -3.41
C GLU A 23 10.14 8.62 -4.90
N ILE A 24 9.52 7.68 -5.63
CA ILE A 24 9.72 7.59 -7.09
C ILE A 24 8.84 8.60 -7.85
N GLY A 25 7.73 9.04 -7.25
CA GLY A 25 6.84 10.04 -7.87
C GLY A 25 5.97 9.50 -9.00
N LEU A 26 5.68 8.19 -9.03
CA LEU A 26 4.78 7.64 -10.05
C LEU A 26 3.36 8.18 -9.86
N PRO A 27 2.63 8.46 -10.96
CA PRO A 27 1.24 8.87 -10.88
C PRO A 27 0.34 7.68 -10.52
N ARG A 28 -0.92 7.94 -10.14
CA ARG A 28 -1.83 6.91 -9.60
C ARG A 28 -2.11 5.80 -10.61
N GLU A 29 -2.35 6.21 -11.84
CA GLU A 29 -2.66 5.41 -13.01
C GLU A 29 -1.53 4.46 -13.41
N ALA A 30 -0.30 4.71 -12.93
CA ALA A 30 0.86 3.84 -13.16
C ALA A 30 1.09 2.80 -12.03
N VAL A 31 0.18 2.69 -11.05
CA VAL A 31 0.36 1.84 -9.85
C VAL A 31 -0.90 1.03 -9.53
N SER A 32 -0.84 -0.29 -9.76
CA SER A 32 -1.88 -1.27 -9.40
C SER A 32 -1.37 -2.29 -8.38
N LEU A 33 -1.50 -1.96 -7.10
CA LEU A 33 -1.10 -2.82 -5.98
C LEU A 33 -2.31 -3.29 -5.18
N VAL A 34 -2.52 -4.59 -5.09
CA VAL A 34 -3.69 -5.21 -4.44
C VAL A 34 -3.29 -5.93 -3.16
N ALA A 35 -3.95 -5.61 -2.05
CA ALA A 35 -3.79 -6.38 -0.82
C ALA A 35 -4.62 -7.66 -0.91
N TYR A 36 -3.97 -8.81 -1.01
CA TYR A 36 -4.65 -10.12 -1.08
C TYR A 36 -4.98 -10.68 0.29
N TRP A 37 -4.11 -10.47 1.25
CA TRP A 37 -4.26 -11.02 2.59
C TRP A 37 -3.66 -10.07 3.63
N ARG A 38 -3.98 -10.31 4.90
CA ARG A 38 -3.45 -9.55 6.03
C ARG A 38 -2.97 -10.55 7.07
N HIS A 39 -1.77 -10.36 7.60
CA HIS A 39 -1.29 -11.19 8.69
C HIS A 39 -2.12 -10.92 9.96
N ALA A 40 -2.47 -11.95 10.73
CA ALA A 40 -3.29 -11.79 11.93
C ALA A 40 -2.62 -10.86 12.97
N ASP A 41 -1.29 -10.99 13.10
CA ASP A 41 -0.48 -10.17 14.00
C ASP A 41 -0.15 -8.78 13.45
N SER A 42 -0.63 -8.41 12.26
CA SER A 42 -0.44 -7.06 11.73
C SER A 42 -1.23 -6.08 12.62
N PRO A 43 -0.57 -5.22 13.42
CA PRO A 43 -1.23 -4.41 14.45
C PRO A 43 -2.41 -3.65 13.86
N VAL A 44 -3.59 -3.72 14.48
CA VAL A 44 -4.71 -2.89 14.06
C VAL A 44 -4.28 -1.45 14.33
N GLU A 45 -4.06 -0.69 13.27
CA GLU A 45 -3.81 0.74 13.41
C GLU A 45 -5.13 1.32 13.89
N SER A 46 -5.19 1.64 15.19
CA SER A 46 -6.34 2.29 15.80
C SER A 46 -6.49 3.64 15.10
N THR A 47 -7.42 3.74 14.16
CA THR A 47 -7.94 5.03 13.76
C THR A 47 -8.71 5.53 14.98
N THR A 48 -8.09 6.41 15.77
CA THR A 48 -8.82 7.22 16.72
C THR A 48 -9.76 8.10 15.89
N ASP A 49 -10.99 7.62 15.71
CA ASP A 49 -12.11 8.49 15.36
C ASP A 49 -12.35 9.34 16.62
N ASP A 50 -11.75 10.53 16.65
CA ASP A 50 -12.07 11.60 17.60
C ASP A 50 -13.43 12.18 17.17
N ASP A 51 -14.46 12.00 18.01
CA ASP A 51 -15.82 12.57 17.89
C ASP A 51 -15.83 14.12 17.97
#